data_AF-A0A953AQH8-F1
#
_entry.id   AF-A0A953AQH8-F1
#
_cell.length_a   1.000
_cell.length_b   1.000
_cell.length_c   1.000
_cell.angle_alpha   90.00
_cell.angle_beta   90.00
_cell.angle_gamma   90.00
#
_symmetry.space_group_name_H-M   'P 1'
#
loop_
_entity.id
_entity.type
_entity.pdbx_description
1 polymer ?
#
loop_
_entity_poly.entity_id
_entity_poly.type
_entity_poly.pdbx_seq_one_letter_code
_entity_poly.pdbx_strand_id
1 'polypeptide(L)'
;MNVRLLLFVAVALSVACASGARSQISALQQENRTLRAGIEAADQAAKNAGDYARTLNAQGGTLALALNGADLDALSQKVLPYRIPARSLNSMVTGNVVVERITGVRFYPGNKLTCQVFLRGENLRLTQSIPAAYKNQVARFLEGVTAGVVTDLEVTLTTQGQTVFARAVAKRSTLRKNRDASNEARLTQGMNESVLRKALDFDATVEGTPLELRGVATTPSHLVMLYGR
;
A
#
# COMPACT_ATOMS: atom_id res chain seq x y z
N MET A 1 -48.68 47.21 21.43
CA MET A 1 -47.66 47.28 20.34
C MET A 1 -46.29 47.39 21.00
N ASN A 2 -45.30 46.52 20.86
CA ASN A 2 -45.09 45.41 19.94
C ASN A 2 -44.26 44.29 20.61
N VAL A 3 -44.95 43.27 21.13
CA VAL A 3 -44.40 41.96 21.55
C VAL A 3 -43.98 41.09 20.34
N ARG A 4 -44.14 41.62 19.11
CA ARG A 4 -43.89 40.91 17.84
C ARG A 4 -42.43 40.97 17.35
N LEU A 5 -41.53 41.71 18.00
CA LEU A 5 -40.14 41.83 17.54
C LEU A 5 -39.17 40.80 18.15
N LEU A 6 -39.52 40.18 19.28
CA LEU A 6 -38.66 39.17 19.94
C LEU A 6 -38.85 37.74 19.41
N LEU A 7 -39.92 37.49 18.66
CA LEU A 7 -40.25 36.16 18.14
C LEU A 7 -39.59 35.83 16.78
N PHE A 8 -39.00 36.82 16.11
CA PHE A 8 -38.30 36.60 14.82
C PHE A 8 -36.79 36.30 14.96
N VAL A 9 -36.18 36.61 16.11
CA VAL A 9 -34.75 36.30 16.35
C VAL A 9 -34.56 34.86 16.86
N ALA A 10 -35.55 34.28 17.54
CA ALA A 10 -35.50 32.89 18.00
C ALA A 10 -35.76 31.84 16.89
N VAL A 11 -36.35 32.24 15.75
CA VAL A 11 -36.54 31.36 14.58
C VAL A 11 -35.39 31.50 13.56
N ALA A 12 -34.64 32.60 13.58
CA ALA A 12 -33.45 32.76 12.76
C ALA A 12 -32.21 32.03 13.30
N LEU A 13 -32.18 31.68 14.60
CA LEU A 13 -31.10 30.91 15.23
C LEU A 13 -31.27 29.38 15.15
N SER A 14 -32.42 28.87 14.66
CA SER A 14 -32.65 27.45 14.42
C SER A 14 -32.40 27.01 12.97
N VAL A 15 -32.10 27.93 12.06
CA VAL A 15 -31.82 27.65 10.64
C VAL A 15 -30.31 27.76 10.30
N ALA A 16 -29.47 28.24 11.22
CA ALA A 16 -28.03 28.39 11.01
C ALA A 16 -27.17 27.15 11.34
N CYS A 17 -27.75 26.05 11.86
CA CYS A 17 -27.02 24.82 12.22
C CYS A 17 -27.36 23.59 11.37
N ALA A 18 -28.09 23.72 10.25
CA ALA A 18 -28.59 22.57 9.48
C ALA A 18 -27.70 22.15 8.29
N SER A 19 -26.73 22.96 7.88
CA SER A 19 -25.83 22.64 6.74
C SER A 19 -24.65 21.76 7.13
N GLY A 20 -24.22 21.77 8.40
CA GLY A 20 -23.17 20.89 8.93
C GLY A 20 -23.67 19.50 9.34
N ALA A 21 -24.93 19.38 9.76
CA ALA A 21 -25.49 18.10 10.23
C ALA A 21 -25.70 17.11 9.08
N ARG A 22 -26.14 17.53 7.89
CA ARG A 22 -26.32 16.64 6.74
C ARG A 22 -25.00 16.12 6.16
N SER A 23 -23.94 16.93 6.15
CA SER A 23 -22.61 16.49 5.72
C SER A 23 -21.97 15.57 6.76
N GLN A 24 -22.14 15.82 8.06
CA GLN A 24 -21.73 14.88 9.10
C GLN A 24 -22.52 13.57 9.09
N ILE A 25 -23.85 13.62 8.90
CA ILE A 25 -24.68 12.41 8.85
C ILE A 25 -24.33 11.57 7.61
N SER A 26 -24.12 12.18 6.45
CA SER A 26 -23.67 11.45 5.26
C SER A 26 -22.26 10.89 5.41
N ALA A 27 -21.33 11.63 6.02
CA ALA A 27 -20.00 11.13 6.35
C ALA A 27 -20.05 9.94 7.32
N LEU A 28 -20.84 10.04 8.40
CA LEU A 28 -21.04 8.97 9.39
C LEU A 28 -21.77 7.75 8.79
N GLN A 29 -22.67 7.96 7.82
CA GLN A 29 -23.32 6.87 7.08
C GLN A 29 -22.34 6.18 6.13
N GLN A 30 -21.47 6.93 5.46
CA GLN A 30 -20.44 6.38 4.59
C GLN A 30 -19.36 5.64 5.39
N GLU A 31 -19.00 6.17 6.56
CA GLU A 31 -18.12 5.51 7.52
C GLU A 31 -18.75 4.22 8.06
N ASN A 32 -20.03 4.24 8.46
CA ASN A 32 -20.75 3.04 8.87
C ASN A 32 -20.82 1.98 7.76
N ARG A 33 -21.05 2.37 6.50
CA ARG A 33 -21.04 1.44 5.37
C ARG A 33 -19.66 0.82 5.16
N THR A 34 -18.61 1.63 5.29
CA THR A 34 -17.22 1.18 5.16
C THR A 34 -16.85 0.22 6.30
N LEU A 35 -17.24 0.55 7.53
CA LEU A 35 -17.03 -0.29 8.70
C LEU A 35 -17.83 -1.60 8.61
N ARG A 36 -19.09 -1.58 8.17
CA ARG A 36 -19.89 -2.79 7.96
C ARG A 36 -19.31 -3.69 6.89
N ALA A 37 -18.91 -3.14 5.75
CA ALA A 37 -18.20 -3.89 4.72
C ALA A 37 -16.88 -4.48 5.26
N GLY A 38 -16.19 -3.74 6.13
CA GLY A 38 -15.00 -4.22 6.84
C GLY A 38 -15.30 -5.38 7.80
N ILE A 39 -16.39 -5.32 8.57
CA ILE A 39 -16.82 -6.37 9.49
C ILE A 39 -17.25 -7.61 8.72
N GLU A 40 -18.09 -7.48 7.69
CA GLU A 40 -18.51 -8.61 6.85
C GLU A 40 -17.32 -9.29 6.16
N ALA A 41 -16.35 -8.50 5.68
CA ALA A 41 -15.13 -9.03 5.09
C ALA A 41 -14.21 -9.69 6.13
N ALA A 42 -14.15 -9.16 7.36
CA ALA A 42 -13.40 -9.75 8.46
C ALA A 42 -14.05 -11.06 8.95
N ASP A 43 -15.38 -11.10 9.07
CA ASP A 43 -16.14 -12.31 9.40
C ASP A 43 -15.99 -13.37 8.31
N GLN A 44 -15.99 -12.96 7.03
CA GLN A 44 -15.73 -13.88 5.93
C GLN A 44 -14.29 -14.40 5.96
N ALA A 45 -13.30 -13.54 6.25
CA ALA A 45 -11.91 -13.95 6.40
C ALA A 45 -11.71 -14.89 7.60
N ALA A 46 -12.39 -14.64 8.71
CA ALA A 46 -12.35 -15.48 9.91
C ALA A 46 -13.04 -16.83 9.69
N LYS A 47 -14.18 -16.86 9.00
CA LYS A 47 -14.85 -18.10 8.58
C LYS A 47 -13.99 -18.89 7.61
N ASN A 48 -13.44 -18.23 6.59
CA ASN A 48 -12.55 -18.88 5.64
C ASN A 48 -11.33 -19.45 6.36
N ALA A 49 -10.70 -18.71 7.27
CA ALA A 49 -9.56 -19.19 8.05
C ALA A 49 -9.94 -20.33 9.01
N GLY A 50 -11.12 -20.27 9.63
CA GLY A 50 -11.62 -21.31 10.54
C GLY A 50 -12.03 -22.60 9.82
N ASP A 51 -12.65 -22.49 8.65
CA ASP A 51 -13.01 -23.63 7.80
C ASP A 51 -11.74 -24.27 7.22
N TYR A 52 -10.75 -23.45 6.83
CA TYR A 52 -9.45 -23.94 6.38
C TYR A 52 -8.61 -24.56 7.52
N ALA A 53 -8.60 -23.96 8.71
CA ALA A 53 -7.91 -24.53 9.87
C ALA A 53 -8.53 -25.88 10.27
N ARG A 54 -9.84 -26.05 10.10
CA ARG A 54 -10.53 -27.33 10.34
C ARG A 54 -10.20 -28.38 9.29
N THR A 55 -10.14 -28.05 8.00
CA THR A 55 -9.69 -28.99 6.96
C THR A 55 -8.22 -29.38 7.14
N LEU A 56 -7.37 -28.45 7.57
CA LEU A 56 -5.95 -28.71 7.84
C LEU A 56 -5.73 -29.55 9.12
N ASN A 57 -6.49 -29.32 10.19
CA ASN A 57 -6.42 -30.14 11.41
C ASN A 57 -6.89 -31.58 11.18
N ALA A 58 -7.82 -31.81 10.24
CA ALA A 58 -8.25 -33.15 9.86
C ALA A 58 -7.16 -33.98 9.15
N GLN A 59 -6.08 -33.35 8.67
CA GLN A 59 -5.00 -33.98 7.89
C GLN A 59 -3.67 -34.16 8.66
N GLY A 60 -3.61 -33.75 9.93
CA GLY A 60 -2.49 -34.05 10.82
C GLY A 60 -1.35 -33.03 10.78
N GLY A 61 -1.30 -32.18 11.82
CA GLY A 61 -0.20 -31.25 12.10
C GLY A 61 -0.32 -29.94 11.33
N THR A 62 -0.74 -28.87 12.01
CA THR A 62 -0.89 -27.53 11.45
C THR A 62 0.05 -26.55 12.12
N LEU A 63 0.66 -25.68 11.32
CA LEU A 63 1.44 -24.55 11.81
C LEU A 63 0.90 -23.28 11.14
N ALA A 64 0.59 -22.27 11.96
CA ALA A 64 0.22 -20.94 11.46
C ALA A 64 1.29 -19.95 11.89
N LEU A 65 1.94 -19.30 10.92
CA LEU A 65 2.81 -18.17 11.19
C LEU A 65 2.01 -16.88 11.00
N ALA A 66 1.85 -16.10 12.06
CA ALA A 66 1.21 -14.79 12.00
C ALA A 66 2.29 -13.70 12.10
N LEU A 67 2.41 -12.88 11.06
CA LEU A 67 3.32 -11.74 10.99
C LEU A 67 2.52 -10.44 11.07
N ASN A 68 2.81 -9.61 12.06
CA ASN A 68 2.24 -8.28 12.15
C ASN A 68 3.06 -7.26 11.31
N GLY A 69 2.62 -6.00 11.29
CA GLY A 69 3.29 -4.96 10.51
C GLY A 69 4.72 -4.64 10.98
N ALA A 70 5.00 -4.77 12.28
CA ALA A 70 6.34 -4.57 12.83
C ALA A 70 7.29 -5.72 12.47
N ASP A 71 6.78 -6.96 12.44
CA ASP A 71 7.55 -8.12 11.99
C ASP A 71 7.95 -7.96 10.52
N LEU A 72 7.03 -7.50 9.68
CA LEU A 72 7.31 -7.24 8.26
C LEU A 72 8.27 -6.07 8.05
N ASP A 73 8.19 -5.01 8.85
CA ASP A 73 9.18 -3.92 8.83
C ASP A 73 10.56 -4.45 9.21
N ALA A 74 10.68 -5.18 10.32
CA ALA A 74 11.94 -5.78 10.77
C ALA A 74 12.54 -6.76 9.74
N LEU A 75 11.71 -7.57 9.07
CA LEU A 75 12.15 -8.45 7.99
C LEU A 75 12.63 -7.65 6.78
N SER A 76 11.92 -6.58 6.41
CA SER A 76 12.30 -5.73 5.27
C SER A 76 13.68 -5.10 5.46
N GLN A 77 14.04 -4.73 6.70
CA GLN A 77 15.33 -4.13 7.02
C GLN A 77 16.51 -5.08 6.78
N LYS A 78 16.29 -6.40 6.73
CA LYS A 78 17.35 -7.38 6.41
C LYS A 78 17.72 -7.40 4.92
N VAL A 79 16.82 -6.91 4.06
CA VAL A 79 16.97 -6.96 2.59
C VAL A 79 17.28 -5.56 2.02
N LEU A 80 17.01 -4.51 2.78
CA LEU A 80 17.29 -3.13 2.41
C LEU A 80 18.71 -2.70 2.85
N PRO A 81 19.37 -1.80 2.10
CA PRO A 81 18.88 -1.09 0.92
C PRO A 81 18.92 -1.94 -0.35
N TYR A 82 17.84 -1.90 -1.13
CA TYR A 82 17.74 -2.60 -2.42
C TYR A 82 17.96 -1.62 -3.58
N ARG A 83 18.80 -1.97 -4.56
CA ARG A 83 19.15 -1.08 -5.68
C ARG A 83 18.47 -1.51 -6.96
N ILE A 84 17.71 -0.59 -7.55
CA ILE A 84 17.04 -0.77 -8.84
C ILE A 84 17.79 0.07 -9.88
N PRO A 85 18.28 -0.52 -10.98
CA PRO A 85 18.88 0.26 -12.06
C PRO A 85 17.89 1.29 -12.61
N ALA A 86 18.27 2.57 -12.68
CA ALA A 86 17.38 3.64 -13.14
C ALA A 86 16.91 3.42 -14.59
N ARG A 87 17.73 2.75 -15.41
CA ARG A 87 17.39 2.35 -16.78
C ARG A 87 16.15 1.44 -16.85
N SER A 88 15.86 0.70 -15.79
CA SER A 88 14.68 -0.15 -15.70
C SER A 88 13.41 0.67 -15.55
N LEU A 89 13.49 1.88 -14.98
CA LEU A 89 12.37 2.83 -14.87
C LEU A 89 12.23 3.68 -16.13
N ASN A 90 13.36 4.11 -16.71
CA ASN A 90 13.40 4.91 -17.92
C ASN A 90 14.74 4.70 -18.65
N SER A 91 14.71 4.25 -19.90
CA SER A 91 15.91 3.95 -20.70
C SER A 91 16.83 5.16 -20.95
N MET A 92 16.32 6.38 -20.80
CA MET A 92 17.08 7.63 -20.96
C MET A 92 17.87 8.03 -19.70
N VAL A 93 17.75 7.25 -18.61
CA VAL A 93 18.38 7.55 -17.31
C VAL A 93 19.31 6.40 -16.90
N THR A 94 20.51 6.76 -16.45
CA THR A 94 21.49 5.87 -15.81
C THR A 94 21.61 6.20 -14.33
N GLY A 95 22.26 5.33 -13.56
CA GLY A 95 22.33 5.38 -12.10
C GLY A 95 21.40 4.36 -11.47
N ASN A 96 21.09 4.55 -10.20
CA ASN A 96 20.27 3.64 -9.41
C ASN A 96 19.16 4.40 -8.67
N VAL A 97 18.05 3.73 -8.44
CA VAL A 97 17.05 4.12 -7.45
C VAL A 97 17.18 3.14 -6.30
N VAL A 98 17.53 3.66 -5.14
CA VAL A 98 17.73 2.90 -3.91
C VAL A 98 16.43 2.88 -3.13
N VAL A 99 15.93 1.69 -2.82
CA VAL A 99 14.89 1.49 -1.81
C VAL A 99 15.58 1.52 -0.46
N GLU A 100 15.25 2.52 0.36
CA GLU A 100 15.92 2.74 1.64
C GLU A 100 15.13 2.17 2.80
N ARG A 101 13.80 2.23 2.73
CA ARG A 101 12.93 1.85 3.84
C ARG A 101 11.54 1.49 3.36
N ILE A 102 10.90 0.53 4.01
CA ILE A 102 9.48 0.19 3.85
C ILE A 102 8.83 0.34 5.22
N THR A 103 7.73 1.08 5.32
CA THR A 103 7.05 1.30 6.62
C THR A 103 5.53 1.35 6.45
N GLY A 104 4.82 1.43 7.58
CA GLY A 104 3.39 1.73 7.58
C GLY A 104 2.56 0.62 6.97
N VAL A 105 2.96 -0.63 7.19
CA VAL A 105 2.25 -1.80 6.70
C VAL A 105 0.86 -1.85 7.34
N ARG A 106 -0.17 -1.92 6.50
CA ARG A 106 -1.56 -2.08 6.92
C ARG A 106 -2.19 -3.23 6.15
N PHE A 107 -2.89 -4.10 6.84
CA PHE A 107 -3.53 -5.24 6.23
C PHE A 107 -4.98 -4.93 5.90
N TYR A 108 -5.44 -5.49 4.78
CA TYR A 108 -6.80 -5.36 4.28
C TYR A 108 -7.35 -6.73 3.91
N PRO A 109 -8.68 -6.91 3.91
CA PRO A 109 -9.30 -8.13 3.43
C PRO A 109 -8.88 -8.49 2.00
N GLY A 110 -8.95 -9.78 1.67
CA GLY A 110 -8.66 -10.28 0.32
C GLY A 110 -7.17 -10.40 0.00
N ASN A 111 -6.34 -10.74 1.00
CA ASN A 111 -4.89 -10.94 0.87
C ASN A 111 -4.15 -9.69 0.39
N LYS A 112 -4.62 -8.53 0.86
CA LYS A 112 -4.04 -7.23 0.50
C LYS A 112 -3.32 -6.60 1.68
N LEU A 113 -2.25 -5.90 1.38
CA LEU A 113 -1.61 -4.98 2.31
C LEU A 113 -1.25 -3.67 1.59
N THR A 114 -1.17 -2.59 2.33
CA THR A 114 -0.58 -1.34 1.85
C THR A 114 0.67 -1.02 2.64
N CYS A 115 1.62 -0.35 2.02
CA CYS A 115 2.84 0.11 2.68
C CYS A 115 3.38 1.36 1.99
N GLN A 116 4.26 2.07 2.69
CA GLN A 116 5.00 3.20 2.15
C GLN A 116 6.44 2.80 1.90
N VAL A 117 6.93 3.11 0.71
CA VAL A 117 8.30 2.83 0.29
C VAL A 117 9.05 4.14 0.09
N PHE A 118 10.19 4.25 0.74
CA PHE A 118 11.10 5.38 0.64
C PHE A 118 12.19 5.06 -0.36
N LEU A 119 12.28 5.87 -1.40
CA LEU A 119 13.22 5.71 -2.50
C LEU A 119 14.15 6.91 -2.56
N ARG A 120 15.37 6.71 -3.03
CA ARG A 120 16.31 7.80 -3.34
C ARG A 120 17.08 7.51 -4.62
N GLY A 121 17.19 8.51 -5.49
CA GLY A 121 18.08 8.46 -6.65
C GLY A 121 19.55 8.53 -6.25
N GLU A 122 20.37 7.63 -6.79
CA GLU A 122 21.82 7.59 -6.61
C GLU A 122 22.51 7.62 -7.98
N ASN A 123 23.41 8.58 -8.19
CA ASN A 123 24.17 8.75 -9.43
C ASN A 123 23.29 8.87 -10.70
N LEU A 124 22.12 9.51 -10.59
CA LEU A 124 21.21 9.66 -11.71
C LEU A 124 21.74 10.60 -12.79
N ARG A 125 21.85 10.12 -14.03
CA ARG A 125 22.34 10.89 -15.18
C ARG A 125 21.55 10.58 -16.44
N LEU A 126 21.45 11.56 -17.33
CA LEU A 126 20.82 11.40 -18.63
C LEU A 126 21.80 10.78 -19.62
N THR A 127 21.32 9.84 -20.43
CA THR A 127 22.13 9.18 -21.47
C THR A 127 21.98 9.82 -22.84
N GLN A 128 20.95 10.63 -23.05
CA GLN A 128 20.63 11.25 -24.33
C GLN A 128 20.47 12.77 -24.20
N SER A 129 20.75 13.48 -25.29
CA SER A 129 20.51 14.93 -25.37
C SER A 129 19.01 15.22 -25.34
N ILE A 130 18.59 15.96 -24.32
CA ILE A 130 17.21 16.43 -24.18
C ILE A 130 17.04 17.72 -24.96
N PRO A 131 15.92 17.90 -25.70
CA PRO A 131 15.61 19.17 -26.35
C PRO A 131 15.69 20.34 -25.35
N ALA A 132 16.22 21.48 -25.79
CA ALA A 132 16.50 22.62 -24.91
C ALA A 132 15.29 23.06 -24.07
N ALA A 133 14.09 22.99 -24.66
CA ALA A 133 12.83 23.32 -24.00
C ALA A 133 12.53 22.50 -22.72
N TYR A 134 13.04 21.27 -22.62
CA TYR A 134 12.73 20.36 -21.51
C TYR A 134 13.90 20.15 -20.53
N LYS A 135 15.08 20.70 -20.81
CA LYS A 135 16.29 20.49 -19.98
C LYS A 135 16.06 20.86 -18.52
N ASN A 136 15.47 22.02 -18.26
CA ASN A 136 15.19 22.50 -16.90
C ASN A 136 14.16 21.62 -16.18
N GLN A 137 13.13 21.16 -16.89
CA GLN A 137 12.12 20.28 -16.32
C GLN A 137 12.72 18.94 -15.90
N VAL A 138 13.56 18.34 -16.75
CA VAL A 138 14.18 17.06 -16.45
C VAL A 138 15.24 17.18 -15.36
N ALA A 139 16.04 18.25 -15.36
CA ALA A 139 16.97 18.52 -14.26
C ALA A 139 16.24 18.63 -12.92
N ARG A 140 15.14 19.39 -12.85
CA ARG A 140 14.30 19.50 -11.64
C ARG A 140 13.71 18.16 -11.20
N PHE A 141 13.27 17.34 -12.15
CA PHE A 141 12.77 16.00 -11.87
C PHE A 141 13.86 15.10 -11.27
N LEU A 142 15.04 15.05 -11.88
CA LEU A 142 16.18 14.27 -11.39
C LEU A 142 16.64 14.72 -10.01
N GLU A 143 16.68 16.03 -9.76
CA GLU A 143 16.92 16.57 -8.41
C GLU A 143 15.85 16.10 -7.42
N GLY A 144 14.57 16.10 -7.82
CA GLY A 144 13.46 15.64 -6.99
C GLY A 144 13.62 14.17 -6.60
N VAL A 145 13.93 13.31 -7.57
CA VAL A 145 14.15 11.87 -7.33
C VAL A 145 15.40 11.64 -6.48
N THR A 146 16.47 12.40 -6.71
CA THR A 146 17.71 12.34 -5.92
C THR A 146 17.51 12.81 -4.47
N ALA A 147 16.63 13.79 -4.24
CA ALA A 147 16.24 14.23 -2.90
C ALA A 147 15.32 13.23 -2.18
N GLY A 148 14.73 12.31 -2.93
CA GLY A 148 13.95 11.18 -2.44
C GLY A 148 12.49 11.23 -2.81
N VAL A 149 11.87 10.05 -2.83
CA VAL A 149 10.48 9.81 -3.19
C VAL A 149 9.84 8.97 -2.10
N VAL A 150 8.57 9.25 -1.80
CA VAL A 150 7.73 8.37 -0.99
C VAL A 150 6.65 7.80 -1.89
N THR A 151 6.58 6.48 -2.01
CA THR A 151 5.59 5.79 -2.83
C THR A 151 4.67 4.94 -1.96
N ASP A 152 3.37 5.19 -2.06
CA ASP A 152 2.33 4.35 -1.46
C ASP A 152 2.06 3.16 -2.38
N LEU A 153 2.24 1.94 -1.87
CA LEU A 153 1.99 0.69 -2.59
C LEU A 153 0.74 0.00 -2.05
N GLU A 154 -0.04 -0.59 -2.96
CA GLU A 154 -0.99 -1.66 -2.66
C GLU A 154 -0.38 -2.97 -3.15
N VAL A 155 -0.31 -3.98 -2.27
CA VAL A 155 0.27 -5.28 -2.56
C VAL A 155 -0.82 -6.34 -2.40
N THR A 156 -0.99 -7.17 -3.42
CA THR A 156 -1.84 -8.34 -3.38
C THR A 156 -0.98 -9.59 -3.30
N LEU A 157 -1.30 -10.47 -2.35
CA LEU A 157 -0.60 -11.72 -2.11
C LEU A 157 -1.38 -12.88 -2.71
N THR A 158 -0.70 -13.70 -3.50
CA THR A 158 -1.22 -14.97 -4.03
C THR A 158 -0.23 -16.08 -3.74
N THR A 159 -0.69 -17.32 -3.75
CA THR A 159 0.16 -18.50 -3.53
C THR A 159 0.07 -19.45 -4.71
N GLN A 160 1.20 -20.09 -5.03
CA GLN A 160 1.25 -21.21 -5.97
C GLN A 160 2.32 -22.18 -5.47
N GLY A 161 1.88 -23.35 -4.99
CA GLY A 161 2.77 -24.28 -4.28
C GLY A 161 3.37 -23.62 -3.04
N GLN A 162 4.69 -23.76 -2.89
CA GLN A 162 5.47 -23.21 -1.77
C GLN A 162 5.79 -21.71 -1.91
N THR A 163 5.40 -21.09 -3.03
CA THR A 163 5.79 -19.73 -3.35
C THR A 163 4.68 -18.74 -3.06
N VAL A 164 4.99 -17.70 -2.29
CA VAL A 164 4.15 -16.51 -2.11
C VAL A 164 4.55 -15.47 -3.15
N PHE A 165 3.58 -15.02 -3.94
CA PHE A 165 3.74 -13.95 -4.92
C PHE A 165 3.13 -12.66 -4.38
N ALA A 166 3.94 -11.63 -4.21
CA ALA A 166 3.52 -10.28 -3.89
C ALA A 166 3.49 -9.42 -5.14
N ARG A 167 2.28 -9.16 -5.65
CA ARG A 167 2.07 -8.21 -6.75
C ARG A 167 1.80 -6.82 -6.18
N ALA A 168 2.75 -5.92 -6.38
CA ALA A 168 2.65 -4.53 -5.95
C ALA A 168 2.11 -3.62 -7.06
N VAL A 169 1.37 -2.58 -6.67
CA VAL A 169 0.92 -1.50 -7.53
C VAL A 169 1.17 -0.19 -6.79
N ALA A 170 1.92 0.72 -7.41
CA ALA A 170 2.08 2.08 -6.93
C ALA A 170 0.77 2.86 -7.11
N LYS A 171 0.22 3.34 -6.00
CA LYS A 171 -1.01 4.15 -5.97
C LYS A 171 -0.68 5.63 -6.11
N ARG A 172 0.43 6.06 -5.48
CA ARG A 172 0.90 7.44 -5.49
C ARG A 172 2.39 7.48 -5.22
N SER A 173 3.11 8.29 -5.97
CA SER A 173 4.51 8.63 -5.70
C SER A 173 4.64 10.12 -5.46
N THR A 174 5.29 10.52 -4.38
CA THR A 174 5.45 11.93 -3.99
C THR A 174 6.93 12.29 -3.93
N LEU A 175 7.33 13.34 -4.66
CA LEU A 175 8.70 13.84 -4.61
C LEU A 175 8.91 14.64 -3.31
N ARG A 176 10.07 14.47 -2.67
CA ARG A 176 10.42 15.26 -1.47
C ARG A 176 10.81 16.70 -1.82
N LYS A 177 11.40 16.91 -3.01
CA LYS A 177 11.78 18.22 -3.55
C LYS A 177 11.19 18.38 -4.95
N ASN A 178 10.91 19.62 -5.36
CA ASN A 178 10.39 19.94 -6.70
C ASN A 178 9.07 19.20 -7.01
N ARG A 179 8.13 19.21 -6.04
CA ARG A 179 6.82 18.58 -6.19
C ARG A 179 6.09 19.13 -7.40
N ASP A 180 5.67 18.23 -8.26
CA ASP A 180 4.95 18.53 -9.48
C ASP A 180 4.04 17.33 -9.81
N ALA A 181 2.74 17.58 -9.89
CA ALA A 181 1.74 16.52 -10.04
C ALA A 181 1.93 15.73 -11.35
N SER A 182 2.39 16.39 -12.43
CA SER A 182 2.64 15.71 -13.70
C SER A 182 3.81 14.74 -13.59
N ASN A 183 4.91 15.17 -12.97
CA ASN A 183 6.10 14.34 -12.73
C ASN A 183 5.81 13.18 -11.77
N GLU A 184 5.04 13.42 -10.72
CA GLU A 184 4.63 12.40 -9.75
C GLU A 184 3.72 11.33 -10.38
N ALA A 185 2.78 11.75 -11.24
CA ALA A 185 1.93 10.84 -12.01
C ALA A 185 2.77 9.99 -12.98
N ARG A 186 3.70 10.61 -13.71
CA ARG A 186 4.63 9.90 -14.61
C ARG A 186 5.50 8.90 -13.88
N LEU A 187 6.01 9.26 -12.71
CA LEU A 187 6.80 8.35 -11.88
C LEU A 187 5.97 7.15 -11.42
N THR A 188 4.75 7.40 -10.95
CA THR A 188 3.81 6.35 -10.52
C THR A 188 3.48 5.39 -11.67
N GLN A 189 3.19 5.93 -12.85
CA GLN A 189 2.97 5.15 -14.06
C GLN A 189 4.20 4.32 -14.44
N GLY A 190 5.37 4.96 -14.52
CA GLY A 190 6.63 4.29 -14.85
C GLY A 190 6.97 3.15 -13.89
N MET A 191 6.74 3.33 -12.58
CA MET A 191 6.92 2.25 -11.60
C MET A 191 6.03 1.05 -11.89
N ASN A 192 4.75 1.26 -12.21
CA ASN A 192 3.79 0.20 -12.48
C ASN A 192 4.08 -0.54 -13.80
N GLU A 193 4.47 0.20 -14.85
CA GLU A 193 4.69 -0.38 -16.18
C GLU A 193 6.00 -1.17 -16.28
N SER A 194 7.00 -0.83 -15.44
CA SER A 194 8.34 -1.39 -15.55
C SER A 194 8.75 -2.22 -14.34
N VAL A 195 8.91 -1.59 -13.17
CA VAL A 195 9.51 -2.19 -11.98
C VAL A 195 8.55 -3.14 -11.27
N LEU A 196 7.30 -2.72 -11.09
CA LEU A 196 6.29 -3.48 -10.34
C LEU A 196 5.47 -4.42 -11.23
N ARG A 197 5.83 -4.53 -12.51
CA ARG A 197 5.13 -5.40 -13.47
C ARG A 197 5.19 -6.88 -13.07
N LYS A 198 6.30 -7.30 -12.48
CA LYS A 198 6.50 -8.67 -11.99
C LYS A 198 6.17 -8.73 -10.51
N ALA A 199 5.48 -9.81 -10.13
CA ALA A 199 5.33 -10.12 -8.72
C ALA A 199 6.71 -10.48 -8.14
N LEU A 200 6.93 -10.07 -6.90
CA LEU A 200 8.04 -10.56 -6.10
C LEU A 200 7.64 -11.91 -5.54
N ASP A 201 8.46 -12.92 -5.78
CA ASP A 201 8.26 -14.28 -5.29
C ASP A 201 9.13 -14.55 -4.06
N PHE A 202 8.53 -15.22 -3.08
CA PHE A 202 9.19 -15.63 -1.86
C PHE A 202 8.96 -17.13 -1.67
N ASP A 203 10.04 -17.87 -1.47
CA ASP A 203 9.95 -19.23 -0.99
C ASP A 203 9.53 -19.22 0.48
N ALA A 204 8.38 -19.83 0.77
CA ALA A 204 7.85 -19.96 2.11
C ALA A 204 8.16 -21.33 2.73
N THR A 205 9.06 -22.11 2.13
CA THR A 205 9.45 -23.42 2.66
C THR A 205 10.02 -23.28 4.08
N VAL A 206 9.53 -24.10 5.00
CA VAL A 206 10.05 -24.17 6.37
C VAL A 206 11.12 -25.26 6.43
N GLU A 207 12.39 -24.84 6.43
CA GLU A 207 13.54 -25.75 6.45
C GLU A 207 13.46 -26.79 7.57
N GLY A 208 13.83 -28.03 7.26
CA GLY A 208 13.85 -29.14 8.22
C GLY A 208 12.47 -29.68 8.61
N THR A 209 11.41 -29.26 7.93
CA THR A 209 10.05 -29.75 8.16
C THR A 209 9.40 -30.30 6.88
N PRO A 210 8.52 -31.30 6.97
CA PRO A 210 7.72 -31.76 5.83
C PRO A 210 6.49 -30.87 5.60
N LEU A 211 6.47 -29.66 6.16
CA LEU A 211 5.31 -28.79 6.10
C LEU A 211 5.30 -28.00 4.79
N GLU A 212 4.17 -28.03 4.11
CA GLU A 212 3.94 -27.27 2.89
C GLU A 212 3.09 -26.04 3.15
N LEU A 213 3.38 -24.95 2.45
CA LEU A 213 2.52 -23.78 2.42
C LEU A 213 1.18 -24.16 1.78
N ARG A 214 0.12 -24.04 2.57
CA ARG A 214 -1.25 -24.34 2.14
C ARG A 214 -2.01 -23.08 1.74
N GLY A 215 -1.60 -21.93 2.26
CA GLY A 215 -2.17 -20.66 1.84
C GLY A 215 -1.68 -19.47 2.65
N VAL A 216 -2.13 -18.30 2.19
CA VAL A 216 -1.95 -17.03 2.89
C VAL A 216 -3.30 -16.38 3.11
N ALA A 217 -3.47 -15.78 4.28
CA ALA A 217 -4.64 -15.01 4.65
C ALA A 217 -4.19 -13.69 5.29
N THR A 218 -4.85 -12.59 4.96
CA THR A 218 -4.71 -11.34 5.72
C THR A 218 -5.87 -11.17 6.68
N THR A 219 -5.55 -10.84 7.92
CA THR A 219 -6.48 -10.34 8.94
C THR A 219 -6.32 -8.83 9.06
N PRO A 220 -7.15 -8.10 9.84
CA PRO A 220 -6.95 -6.66 10.03
C PRO A 220 -5.57 -6.27 10.59
N SER A 221 -4.85 -7.20 11.23
CA SER A 221 -3.59 -6.92 11.95
C SER A 221 -2.42 -7.83 11.57
N HIS A 222 -2.65 -8.92 10.84
CA HIS A 222 -1.61 -9.90 10.53
C HIS A 222 -1.70 -10.42 9.09
N LEU A 223 -0.55 -10.74 8.54
CA LEU A 223 -0.41 -11.74 7.48
C LEU A 223 -0.24 -13.11 8.12
N VAL A 224 -1.12 -14.05 7.77
CA VAL A 224 -1.10 -15.42 8.26
C VAL A 224 -0.66 -16.33 7.12
N MET A 225 0.43 -17.06 7.33
CA MET A 225 0.88 -18.14 6.45
C MET A 225 0.51 -19.46 7.12
N LEU A 226 -0.25 -20.29 6.41
CA LEU A 226 -0.76 -21.56 6.91
C LEU A 226 0.02 -22.70 6.30
N TYR A 227 0.51 -23.58 7.16
CA TYR A 227 1.30 -24.75 6.79
C TYR A 227 0.60 -26.02 7.25
N GLY A 228 0.69 -27.06 6.41
CA GLY A 228 0.19 -28.40 6.70
C GLY A 228 1.05 -29.45 6.03
N ARG A 229 0.95 -30.70 6.50
CA ARG A 229 1.58 -31.85 5.83
C ARG A 229 0.83 -32.24 4.57
#